data_AF-A0AA43CSL9-F1
#
_entry.id   AF-A0AA43CSL9-F1
#
_cell.length_a   1.000
_cell.length_b   1.000
_cell.length_c   1.000
_cell.angle_alpha   90.00
_cell.angle_beta   90.00
_cell.angle_gamma   90.00
#
_symmetry.space_group_name_H-M   'P 1'
#
loop_
_entity.id
_entity.type
_entity.pdbx_description
1 polymer ?
#
loop_
_entity_poly.entity_id
_entity_poly.type
_entity_poly.pdbx_seq_one_letter_code
_entity_poly.pdbx_strand_id
1 'polypeptide(L)'
;MISLKHSADLKFTSPAAYRIYVKGFLDESWSERLNGMTILNMFSDEGLPITKLYGQVCDQAELLGVLNSIYEMHLPLMSLRLGLDDNDDTE
;
A
#
# COMPACT_ATOMS: atom_id res chain seq x y z
N MET A 1 5.69 5.35 19.00
CA MET A 1 4.67 6.43 18.96
C MET A 1 4.56 6.87 17.50
N ILE A 2 3.42 6.68 16.84
CA ILE A 2 3.25 6.97 15.41
C ILE A 2 3.53 8.46 15.16
N SER A 3 4.49 8.78 14.30
CA SER A 3 4.88 10.16 13.98
C SER A 3 3.69 10.90 13.33
N LEU A 4 2.98 11.71 14.12
CA LEU A 4 1.82 12.50 13.71
C LEU A 4 2.11 13.56 12.62
N LYS A 5 3.38 13.70 12.16
CA LYS A 5 3.76 14.75 11.21
C LYS A 5 3.21 14.53 9.80
N HIS A 6 2.98 13.29 9.36
CA HIS A 6 2.48 13.02 8.02
C HIS A 6 0.96 13.20 7.87
N SER A 7 0.19 13.16 8.96
CA SER A 7 -1.27 13.19 8.94
C SER A 7 -1.88 14.60 9.03
N ALA A 8 -1.10 15.59 9.48
CA ALA A 8 -1.62 16.91 9.83
C ALA A 8 -2.14 17.72 8.62
N ASP A 9 -1.65 17.42 7.41
CA ASP A 9 -2.04 18.08 6.15
C ASP A 9 -2.75 17.14 5.15
N LEU A 10 -3.06 15.90 5.54
CA LEU A 10 -3.76 14.96 4.65
C LEU A 10 -5.21 15.42 4.44
N LYS A 11 -5.50 15.89 3.23
CA LYS A 11 -6.87 16.21 2.79
C LYS A 11 -7.42 15.05 1.98
N PHE A 12 -8.74 14.97 1.94
CA PHE A 12 -9.43 13.94 1.18
C PHE A 12 -9.04 13.92 -0.32
N THR A 13 -8.78 15.09 -0.89
CA THR A 13 -8.47 15.28 -2.31
C THR A 13 -7.00 15.62 -2.57
N SER A 14 -6.12 15.46 -1.58
CA SER A 14 -4.68 15.74 -1.76
C SER A 14 -3.92 14.46 -2.07
N PRO A 15 -2.87 14.54 -2.92
CA PRO A 15 -1.98 13.41 -3.15
C PRO A 15 -1.29 12.95 -1.87
N ALA A 16 -1.07 11.65 -1.76
CA ALA A 16 -0.30 11.06 -0.68
C ALA A 16 0.36 9.75 -1.10
N ALA A 17 1.51 9.46 -0.52
CA ALA A 17 2.16 8.17 -0.66
C ALA A 17 1.57 7.15 0.29
N TYR A 18 1.29 5.96 -0.22
CA TYR A 18 0.81 4.84 0.57
C TYR A 18 1.70 3.61 0.39
N ARG A 19 1.68 2.80 1.43
CA ARG A 19 2.18 1.44 1.43
C ARG A 19 1.09 0.51 1.91
N ILE A 20 0.91 -0.59 1.18
CA ILE A 20 -0.10 -1.58 1.43
C ILE A 20 0.58 -2.94 1.43
N TYR A 21 0.34 -3.73 2.47
CA TYR A 21 0.76 -5.12 2.52
C TYR A 21 -0.44 -6.03 2.43
N VAL A 22 -0.34 -7.05 1.59
CA VAL A 22 -1.38 -8.08 1.42
C VAL A 22 -0.75 -9.47 1.47
N LYS A 23 -1.51 -10.47 1.93
CA LYS A 23 -1.09 -11.88 1.85
C LYS A 23 -1.28 -12.39 0.42
N GLY A 24 -0.27 -13.06 -0.11
CA GLY A 24 -0.27 -13.63 -1.45
C GLY A 24 0.78 -13.03 -2.38
N PHE A 25 0.79 -13.52 -3.61
CA PHE A 25 1.61 -13.01 -4.71
C PHE A 25 0.76 -12.21 -5.66
N LEU A 26 1.32 -11.12 -6.18
CA LEU A 26 0.71 -10.32 -7.23
C LEU A 26 1.71 -10.12 -8.36
N ASP A 27 1.30 -10.44 -9.58
CA ASP A 27 2.13 -10.24 -10.75
C ASP A 27 2.30 -8.74 -11.07
N GLU A 28 3.45 -8.35 -11.59
CA GLU A 28 3.77 -6.95 -11.93
C GLU A 28 2.81 -6.36 -12.97
N SER A 29 2.18 -7.19 -13.82
CA SER A 29 1.15 -6.78 -14.78
C SER A 29 -0.07 -6.08 -14.14
N TRP A 30 -0.30 -6.27 -12.84
CA TRP A 30 -1.36 -5.57 -12.12
C TRP A 30 -1.02 -4.11 -11.80
N SER A 31 0.22 -3.68 -11.97
CA SER A 31 0.66 -2.31 -11.65
C SER A 31 -0.20 -1.27 -12.37
N GLU A 32 -0.44 -1.42 -13.68
CA GLU A 32 -1.27 -0.49 -14.46
C GLU A 32 -2.70 -0.41 -13.92
N ARG A 33 -3.32 -1.55 -13.58
CA ARG A 33 -4.67 -1.62 -13.01
C ARG A 33 -4.74 -1.08 -11.58
N LEU A 34 -3.62 -1.09 -10.87
CA LEU A 34 -3.47 -0.52 -9.53
C LEU A 34 -2.85 0.87 -9.59
N ASN A 35 -3.22 1.65 -10.61
CA ASN A 35 -2.82 3.05 -10.80
C ASN A 35 -1.30 3.28 -10.80
N GLY A 36 -0.53 2.34 -11.34
CA GLY A 36 0.92 2.42 -11.42
C GLY A 36 1.63 2.19 -10.09
N MET A 37 0.96 1.61 -9.08
CA MET A 37 1.64 1.22 -7.84
C MET A 37 2.76 0.22 -8.12
N THR A 38 3.89 0.40 -7.46
CA THR A 38 5.00 -0.56 -7.53
C THR A 38 4.64 -1.79 -6.72
N ILE A 39 4.88 -2.97 -7.30
CA ILE A 39 4.58 -4.26 -6.70
C ILE A 39 5.89 -4.96 -6.35
N LEU A 40 6.08 -5.28 -5.07
CA LEU A 40 7.21 -6.06 -4.57
C LEU A 40 6.70 -7.32 -3.87
N ASN A 41 7.00 -8.48 -4.45
CA ASN A 41 6.70 -9.76 -3.82
C ASN A 41 7.83 -10.20 -2.88
N MET A 42 7.47 -10.72 -1.73
CA MET A 42 8.37 -11.09 -0.64
C MET A 42 7.76 -12.24 0.17
N PHE A 43 8.53 -12.79 1.11
CA PHE A 43 8.06 -13.79 2.06
C PHE A 43 8.15 -13.21 3.49
N SER A 44 7.20 -13.59 4.35
CA SER A 44 7.30 -13.34 5.78
C SER A 44 8.41 -14.19 6.42
N ASP A 45 8.72 -13.90 7.68
CA ASP A 45 9.62 -14.74 8.49
C ASP A 45 9.11 -16.18 8.64
N GLU A 46 7.79 -16.39 8.52
CA GLU A 46 7.14 -17.70 8.52
C GLU A 46 7.10 -18.36 7.13
N GLY A 47 7.73 -17.75 6.12
CA GLY A 47 7.76 -18.26 4.75
C GLY A 47 6.43 -18.10 3.98
N LEU A 48 5.51 -17.28 4.47
CA LEU A 48 4.24 -17.02 3.79
C LEU A 48 4.41 -15.92 2.74
N PRO A 49 3.78 -16.04 1.56
CA PRO A 49 3.88 -15.02 0.51
C PRO A 49 3.20 -13.72 0.95
N ILE A 50 3.89 -12.60 0.73
CA ILE A 50 3.42 -11.24 1.00
C ILE A 50 3.72 -10.37 -0.23
N THR A 51 2.77 -9.53 -0.60
CA THR A 51 2.99 -8.47 -1.58
C THR A 51 2.96 -7.12 -0.89
N LYS A 52 3.98 -6.30 -1.15
CA LYS A 52 4.04 -4.88 -0.81
C LYS A 52 3.69 -4.07 -2.05
N LEU A 53 2.62 -3.30 -1.98
CA LEU A 53 2.26 -2.28 -2.95
C LEU A 53 2.64 -0.91 -2.39
N TYR A 54 3.34 -0.09 -3.16
CA TYR A 54 3.69 1.26 -2.70
C TYR A 54 3.78 2.26 -3.86
N GLY A 55 3.48 3.51 -3.55
CA GLY A 55 3.39 4.57 -4.56
C GLY A 55 2.57 5.76 -4.08
N GLN A 56 2.61 6.83 -4.86
CA GLN A 56 1.77 8.00 -4.65
C GLN A 56 0.45 7.85 -5.40
N VAL A 57 -0.65 8.15 -4.72
CA VAL A 57 -1.97 8.33 -5.31
C VAL A 57 -2.33 9.81 -5.33
N CYS A 58 -3.20 10.23 -6.24
CA CYS A 58 -3.64 11.61 -6.39
C CYS A 58 -4.63 12.05 -5.30
N ASP A 59 -5.42 11.12 -4.76
CA ASP A 59 -6.37 11.37 -3.67
C ASP A 59 -6.89 10.06 -3.00
N GLN A 60 -7.82 10.20 -2.05
CA GLN A 60 -8.46 9.06 -1.38
C GLN A 60 -9.35 8.20 -2.29
N ALA A 61 -9.88 8.74 -3.39
CA ALA A 61 -10.71 7.97 -4.32
C ALA A 61 -9.84 7.00 -5.13
N GLU A 62 -8.66 7.44 -5.54
CA GLU A 62 -7.67 6.58 -6.20
C GLU A 62 -7.15 5.47 -5.27
N LEU A 63 -6.88 5.79 -3.99
CA LEU A 63 -6.55 4.78 -2.97
C LEU A 63 -7.67 3.75 -2.83
N LEU A 64 -8.92 4.20 -2.77
CA LEU A 64 -10.07 3.30 -2.64
C LEU A 64 -10.20 2.38 -3.86
N GLY A 65 -9.89 2.85 -5.06
CA GLY A 65 -9.83 2.03 -6.27
C GLY A 65 -8.80 0.90 -6.17
N VAL A 66 -7.61 1.19 -5.62
CA VAL A 66 -6.58 0.17 -5.33
C VAL A 66 -7.10 -0.84 -4.31
N LEU A 67 -7.68 -0.39 -3.19
CA LEU A 67 -8.20 -1.28 -2.14
C LEU A 67 -9.35 -2.17 -2.63
N ASN A 68 -10.23 -1.64 -3.47
CA ASN A 68 -11.31 -2.41 -4.09
C ASN A 68 -10.75 -3.49 -5.03
N SER A 69 -9.72 -3.17 -5.81
CA SER A 69 -9.07 -4.15 -6.69
C SER A 69 -8.42 -5.29 -5.88
N ILE A 70 -7.77 -4.96 -4.75
CA ILE A 70 -7.23 -5.96 -3.80
C ILE A 70 -8.35 -6.86 -3.27
N TYR A 71 -9.48 -6.27 -2.88
CA TYR A 71 -10.66 -7.00 -2.40
C TYR A 71 -11.22 -7.94 -3.48
N GLU A 72 -11.37 -7.48 -4.73
CA GLU A 72 -11.84 -8.29 -5.86
C GLU A 72 -10.92 -9.49 -6.13
N MET A 73 -9.61 -9.34 -5.92
CA MET A 73 -8.64 -10.43 -6.03
C MET A 73 -8.63 -11.37 -4.81
N HIS A 74 -9.45 -11.10 -3.80
CA HIS A 74 -9.53 -11.87 -2.55
C HIS A 74 -8.19 -11.96 -1.80
N LEU A 75 -7.34 -10.93 -1.94
CA LEU A 75 -6.07 -10.84 -1.23
C LEU A 75 -6.30 -10.25 0.16
N PRO A 76 -5.98 -10.98 1.25
CA PRO A 76 -6.15 -10.44 2.60
C PRO A 76 -5.26 -9.23 2.84
N LEU A 77 -5.86 -8.09 3.17
CA LEU A 77 -5.17 -6.87 3.56
C LEU A 77 -4.51 -7.06 4.94
N MET A 78 -3.21 -6.82 5.02
CA MET A 78 -2.43 -6.92 6.26
C MET A 78 -2.21 -5.55 6.89
N SER A 79 -1.83 -4.55 6.10
CA SER A 79 -1.64 -3.19 6.59
C SER A 79 -1.74 -2.15 5.48
N LEU A 80 -2.10 -0.93 5.87
CA LEU A 80 -2.13 0.29 5.04
C LEU A 80 -1.48 1.41 5.86
N ARG A 81 -0.47 2.07 5.30
CA ARG A 81 0.33 3.10 5.97
C ARG A 81 0.60 4.27 5.01
N LEU A 82 0.74 5.48 5.55
CA LEU A 82 1.25 6.63 4.81
C LEU A 82 2.78 6.54 4.70
N GLY A 83 3.33 7.02 3.58
CA GLY A 83 4.77 7.19 3.36
C GLY A 83 5.40 6.21 2.37
N LEU A 84 6.62 6.55 1.91
CA LEU A 84 7.41 5.75 0.95
C LEU A 84 8.52 4.93 1.61
N ASP A 85 8.98 5.30 2.81
CA ASP A 85 10.10 4.64 3.51
C ASP A 85 9.66 3.60 4.57
N ASP A 86 10.42 2.51 4.71
CA ASP A 86 10.22 1.47 5.74
C ASP A 86 10.71 1.90 7.14
N ASN A 87 11.33 3.08 7.23
CA ASN A 87 12.01 3.56 8.45
C ASN A 87 11.09 4.15 9.54
N ASP A 88 9.76 4.14 9.36
CA ASP A 88 8.82 4.73 10.34
C ASP A 88 8.40 3.75 11.46
N ASP A 89 9.01 2.55 11.52
CA ASP A 89 8.71 1.48 12.50
C ASP A 89 9.94 0.96 13.29
N THR A 90 11.11 1.62 13.19
CA THR A 90 12.25 1.37 14.08
C THR A 90 12.49 2.57 14.98
N GLU A 91 11.73 2.65 16.07
CA GLU A 91 12.14 3.23 17.36
C GLU A 91 11.22 2.75 18.50
#